data_AF-A0A6G8U0K2-F1
#
_entry.id   AF-A0A6G8U0K2-F1
#
_cell.length_a   1.000
_cell.length_b   1.000
_cell.length_c   1.000
_cell.angle_alpha   90.00
_cell.angle_beta   90.00
_cell.angle_gamma   90.00
#
_symmetry.space_group_name_H-M   'P 1'
#
loop_
_entity.id
_entity.type
_entity.pdbx_description
1 polymer ?
#
loop_
_entity_poly.entity_id
_entity_poly.type
_entity_poly.pdbx_seq_one_letter_code
_entity_poly.pdbx_strand_id
1 'polypeptide(L)' 'MTGYDIFAWIVLIILVASCVGVFCIAGWLPGHIAKGRGHPWAQAVTVAGWITLICGFALWPVVLIWAYVDVPARKAGEA' A
#
# COMPACT_ATOMS: atom_id res chain seq x y z
N MET A 1 38.37 -4.66 3.88
CA MET A 1 37.19 -5.17 3.16
C MET A 1 37.70 -6.15 2.12
N THR A 2 37.40 -7.43 2.27
CA THR A 2 37.70 -8.46 1.27
C THR A 2 36.78 -8.29 0.04
N GLY A 3 37.11 -8.92 -1.10
CA GLY A 3 36.24 -8.90 -2.28
C GLY A 3 34.83 -9.46 -2.01
N TYR A 4 34.73 -10.44 -1.10
CA TYR A 4 33.45 -11.00 -0.65
C TYR A 4 32.64 -10.00 0.18
N ASP A 5 33.29 -9.18 1.01
CA ASP A 5 32.61 -8.14 1.78
C ASP A 5 31.95 -7.11 0.85
N ILE A 6 32.67 -6.68 -0.19
CA ILE A 6 32.15 -5.72 -1.18
C ILE A 6 30.94 -6.32 -1.92
N PHE A 7 31.05 -7.57 -2.36
CA PHE A 7 29.94 -8.27 -3.01
C PHE A 7 28.72 -8.40 -2.09
N ALA A 8 28.93 -8.78 -0.83
CA ALA A 8 27.86 -8.90 0.16
C ALA A 8 27.13 -7.56 0.38
N TRP A 9 27.86 -6.45 0.46
CA TRP A 9 27.27 -5.11 0.58
C TRP A 9 26.41 -4.72 -0.62
N ILE A 10 26.87 -5.01 -1.84
CA ILE A 10 26.09 -4.73 -3.07
C ILE A 10 24.77 -5.51 -3.04
N VAL A 11 24.83 -6.81 -2.75
CA VAL A 11 23.64 -7.66 -2.66
C VAL A 11 22.71 -7.17 -1.55
N LEU A 12 23.26 -6.81 -0.39
CA LEU A 12 22.48 -6.30 0.74
C LEU A 12 21.75 -5.00 0.38
N ILE A 13 22.41 -4.06 -0.30
CA ILE A 13 21.79 -2.80 -0.75
C ILE A 13 20.64 -3.09 -1.72
N ILE A 14 20.86 -3.98 -2.70
CA ILE A 14 19.82 -4.36 -3.67
C ILE A 14 18.64 -5.03 -2.96
N LEU A 15 18.92 -5.91 -2.00
CA LEU A 15 17.90 -6.60 -1.21
C LEU A 15 17.06 -5.60 -0.42
N VAL A 16 17.70 -4.65 0.28
CA VAL A 16 17.01 -3.61 1.04
C VAL A 16 16.19 -2.71 0.12
N ALA A 17 16.76 -2.28 -1.01
CA ALA A 17 16.06 -1.46 -2.00
C ALA A 17 14.83 -2.18 -2.56
N SER A 18 14.94 -3.48 -2.84
CA SER A 18 13.84 -4.32 -3.31
C SER A 18 12.74 -4.46 -2.24
N CYS A 19 13.12 -4.74 -0.99
CA CYS A 19 12.16 -4.80 0.12
C CYS A 19 11.41 -3.48 0.32
N VAL A 20 12.11 -2.34 0.27
CA VAL A 20 11.47 -1.01 0.36
C VAL A 20 10.56 -0.77 -0.83
N GLY A 21 10.97 -1.16 -2.05
CA GLY A 21 10.15 -1.06 -3.25
C GLY A 21 8.83 -1.82 -3.11
N VAL A 22 8.89 -3.09 -2.69
CA VAL A 22 7.70 -3.92 -2.44
C VAL A 22 6.81 -3.30 -1.36
N PHE A 23 7.40 -2.79 -0.29
CA PHE A 23 6.66 -2.14 0.80
C PHE A 23 5.92 -0.88 0.34
N CYS A 24 6.56 -0.01 -0.44
CA CYS A 24 5.92 1.18 -0.99
C CYS A 24 4.79 0.82 -1.96
N ILE A 25 4.99 -0.18 -2.81
CA ILE A 25 3.96 -0.68 -3.73
C ILE A 25 2.75 -1.21 -2.94
N ALA A 26 2.98 -1.98 -1.88
CA ALA A 26 1.91 -2.45 -1.00
C ALA A 26 1.15 -1.28 -0.36
N GLY A 27 1.83 -0.22 0.10
CA GLY A 27 1.16 0.94 0.68
C GLY A 27 0.24 1.67 -0.30
N TRP A 28 0.65 1.80 -1.57
CA TRP A 28 -0.09 2.53 -2.60
C TRP A 28 -1.22 1.74 -3.27
N LEU A 29 -1.12 0.40 -3.32
CA LEU A 29 -2.08 -0.47 -4.03
C LEU A 29 -3.55 -0.21 -3.67
N PRO A 30 -3.95 -0.17 -2.37
CA PRO A 30 -5.36 -0.08 -1.99
C PRO A 30 -5.98 1.25 -2.41
N GLY A 31 -5.23 2.34 -2.25
CA GLY A 31 -5.66 3.69 -2.63
C GLY A 31 -5.80 3.85 -4.15
N HIS A 32 -4.86 3.29 -4.91
CA HIS A 32 -4.91 3.33 -6.37
C HIS A 32 -6.12 2.57 -6.92
N ILE A 33 -6.39 1.37 -6.40
CA ILE A 33 -7.55 0.55 -6.77
C ILE A 33 -8.85 1.28 -6.41
N ALA A 34 -8.96 1.82 -5.20
CA ALA A 34 -10.13 2.56 -4.77
C ALA A 34 -10.42 3.79 -5.65
N LYS A 35 -9.36 4.53 -6.04
CA LYS A 35 -9.50 5.68 -6.95
C LYS A 35 -9.96 5.25 -8.35
N GLY A 36 -9.38 4.17 -8.89
CA GLY A 36 -9.76 3.63 -10.20
C GLY A 36 -11.20 3.13 -10.27
N ARG A 37 -11.75 2.64 -9.14
CA ARG A 37 -13.13 2.14 -9.03
C ARG A 37 -14.17 3.22 -8.68
N GLY A 38 -13.77 4.47 -8.46
CA GLY A 38 -14.70 5.53 -8.07
C GLY A 38 -15.20 5.40 -6.62
N HIS A 39 -14.40 4.81 -5.74
CA HIS A 39 -14.77 4.62 -4.34
C HIS A 39 -14.97 5.98 -3.63
N PRO A 40 -16.08 6.20 -2.88
CA PRO A 40 -16.40 7.51 -2.28
C PRO A 40 -15.35 8.00 -1.27
N TRP A 41 -14.57 7.07 -0.70
CA TRP A 41 -13.58 7.34 0.34
C TRP A 41 -12.16 6.93 -0.08
N ALA A 42 -11.79 7.11 -1.36
CA ALA A 42 -10.48 6.67 -1.87
C ALA A 42 -9.28 7.19 -1.04
N GLN A 43 -9.31 8.43 -0.54
CA GLN A 43 -8.26 8.94 0.35
C GLN A 43 -8.17 8.18 1.68
N ALA A 44 -9.31 7.81 2.28
CA ALA A 44 -9.32 7.03 3.50
C ALA A 44 -8.74 5.63 3.29
N VAL A 45 -9.04 5.00 2.13
CA VAL A 45 -8.46 3.71 1.74
C VAL A 45 -6.94 3.81 1.62
N THR A 46 -6.44 4.88 0.99
CA THR A 46 -4.98 5.11 0.86
C THR A 46 -4.31 5.23 2.24
N VAL A 47 -4.86 6.06 3.13
CA VAL A 47 -4.29 6.27 4.47
C VAL A 47 -4.38 4.98 5.31
N ALA A 48 -5.53 4.28 5.25
CA ALA A 48 -5.70 2.99 5.91
C ALA A 48 -4.70 1.95 5.38
N GLY A 49 -4.40 1.94 4.07
CA GLY A 49 -3.40 1.08 3.47
C GLY A 49 -2.02 1.28 4.10
N TRP A 50 -1.56 2.52 4.23
CA TRP A 50 -0.29 2.84 4.88
C TRP A 50 -0.28 2.51 6.38
N ILE A 51 -1.32 2.90 7.11
CA ILE A 51 -1.41 2.65 8.56
C ILE A 51 -1.45 1.16 8.85
N THR A 52 -2.27 0.40 8.13
CA THR A 52 -2.38 -1.05 8.34
C THR A 52 -1.13 -1.78 7.89
N LEU A 53 -0.42 -1.31 6.86
CA LEU A 53 0.84 -1.92 6.45
C LEU A 53 1.93 -1.74 7.52
N ILE A 54 2.02 -0.55 8.13
CA ILE A 54 3.06 -0.22 9.14
C ILE A 54 2.70 -0.79 10.52
N CYS A 55 1.48 -0.58 11.00
CA CYS A 55 1.08 -0.89 12.37
C CYS A 55 0.41 -2.26 12.51
N GLY A 56 -0.20 -2.76 11.43
CA GLY A 56 -1.13 -3.87 11.52
C GLY A 56 -0.84 -5.04 10.59
N PHE A 57 0.22 -4.99 9.79
CA PHE A 57 0.60 -5.83 8.63
C PHE A 57 -0.46 -6.83 8.12
N ALA A 58 -0.86 -7.80 8.95
CA ALA A 58 -2.00 -8.69 8.76
C ALA A 58 -3.35 -8.01 8.43
N LEU A 59 -3.57 -6.75 8.81
CA LEU A 59 -4.80 -5.97 8.51
C LEU A 59 -4.77 -5.32 7.12
N TRP A 60 -3.61 -5.27 6.46
CA TRP A 60 -3.50 -4.65 5.14
C TRP A 60 -4.42 -5.30 4.07
N PRO A 61 -4.55 -6.65 3.99
CA PRO A 61 -5.50 -7.29 3.08
C PRO A 61 -6.95 -6.87 3.33
N VAL A 62 -7.32 -6.54 4.58
CA VAL A 62 -8.67 -6.09 4.91
C VAL A 62 -8.96 -4.73 4.27
N VAL A 63 -7.99 -3.82 4.26
CA VAL A 63 -8.13 -2.52 3.58
C VAL A 63 -8.18 -2.71 2.07
N LEU A 64 -7.42 -3.67 1.52
CA LEU A 64 -7.55 -4.04 0.12
C LEU A 64 -8.96 -4.53 -0.19
N ILE A 65 -9.51 -5.46 0.59
CA ILE A 65 -10.87 -5.96 0.41
C ILE A 65 -11.84 -4.78 0.44
N TRP A 66 -11.69 -3.85 1.37
CA TRP A 66 -12.50 -2.64 1.45
C TRP A 66 -12.40 -1.77 0.19
N ALA A 67 -11.24 -1.69 -0.47
CA ALA A 67 -11.08 -1.01 -1.76
C ALA A 67 -11.91 -1.66 -2.90
N TYR A 68 -12.23 -2.96 -2.78
CA TYR A 68 -13.08 -3.71 -3.71
C TYR A 68 -14.55 -3.73 -3.32
N VAL A 69 -14.90 -3.39 -2.08
CA VAL A 69 -16.29 -3.31 -1.65
C VAL A 69 -16.95 -2.10 -2.33
N ASP A 70 -18.04 -2.35 -3.05
CA ASP A 70 -18.85 -1.31 -3.66
C ASP A 70 -19.67 -0.60 -2.57
N VAL A 71 -19.10 0.46 -2.00
CA VAL A 71 -19.82 1.32 -1.05
C VAL A 71 -20.71 2.27 -1.85
N PRO A 72 -22.04 2.34 -1.58
CA PRO A 72 -22.91 3.24 -2.31
C PRO A 72 -22.39 4.67 -2.18
N ALA A 73 -22.16 5.31 -3.33
CA ALA A 73 -21.75 6.71 -3.38
C ALA A 73 -22.77 7.54 -2.60
N ARG A 74 -22.27 8.40 -1.70
CA ARG A 74 -23.12 9.34 -0.97
C ARG A 74 -23.92 10.13 -2.02
N LYS A 75 -25.24 9.92 -2.10
CA LYS A 75 -26.12 10.83 -2.83
C LYS A 75 -25.87 12.21 -2.23
N ALA A 76 -25.22 13.08 -2.98
CA ALA A 76 -25.19 14.49 -2.66
C ALA A 76 -26.65 14.93 -2.76
N GLY A 77 -27.29 15.09 -1.59
CA GLY A 77 -28.66 15.55 -1.51
C GLY A 77 -28.80 16.88 -2.21
N GLU A 78 -29.71 16.92 -3.17
CA GLU A 78 -30.84 17.85 -3.19
C GLU A 78 -30.83 18.81 -1.98
N ALA A 79 -30.44 20.06 -2.24
CA ALA A 79 -30.73 21.22 -1.42
C ALA A 79 -31.30 22.30 -2.34
#